data_AF-A0AA39J0K6-F1
#
_entry.id   AF-A0AA39J0K6-F1
#
_cell.length_a   1.000
_cell.length_b   1.000
_cell.length_c   1.000
_cell.angle_alpha   90.00
_cell.angle_beta   90.00
_cell.angle_gamma   90.00
#
_symmetry.space_group_name_H-M   'P 1'
#
loop_
_entity.id
_entity.type
_entity.pdbx_description
1 polymer ?
#
loop_
_entity_poly.entity_id
_entity_poly.type
_entity_poly.pdbx_seq_one_letter_code
_entity_poly.pdbx_strand_id
1 'polypeptide(L)'
;MDNSRLVTVTFELPRTQHALSKPEEWNASWERLCSSGLLAPPLCLELALKMELCETGVKAFEYSRLLQNTLGLRFDIGVEAVDLLLYHDLESKWLAATRATRRQHALVGLSEAGAIARNLNEARRFTGDILTLENLSKEGHTLIDLLKAIIPDDISVLPKTPCHFPNAAWDSLREERQKNGTEFEKLWLAEAHMLRSKLIYHVVQCTYLSFLGRPRPKITVVRNLGHSPHAQMDSVEKELKKKLYGGKAAKEMWKDDKAAWKDRTSRRANSCTNCLKKEEEGQKFPHCSKCWTALKRDVPYCSRECQTADYKSRHKAICGKEMGLEDAVETALKARGPPKPTVTQIGPAVEGFKRSPALLHHIFKLNRDPKTDLYIRIKEGTDSEDCFMRMDTPFPPIQNLIRAARDKAMTTGDRQSAALVCHFTVWFLLAKGLDKERGWDFKAMIDEMTKEYEFPDLKKAMLELQVRQFRDPFMRPPLVRSLAPADWIGYVRISPVDMTRRIE
;
A
#
# COMPACT_ATOMS: atom_id res chain seq x y z
N MET A 1 -48.12 -28.49 9.49
CA MET A 1 -47.35 -28.08 8.30
C MET A 1 -47.32 -26.58 8.32
N ASP A 2 -46.20 -26.02 8.78
CA ASP A 2 -46.09 -24.60 9.11
C ASP A 2 -45.85 -23.80 7.83
N ASN A 3 -46.78 -22.91 7.50
CA ASN A 3 -46.70 -22.01 6.35
C ASN A 3 -45.65 -20.92 6.66
N SER A 4 -44.37 -21.23 6.49
CA SER A 4 -43.32 -20.21 6.58
C SER A 4 -43.56 -19.18 5.47
N ARG A 5 -44.10 -18.01 5.84
CA ARG A 5 -44.26 -16.88 4.92
C ARG A 5 -42.88 -16.47 4.43
N LEU A 6 -42.63 -16.67 3.14
CA LEU A 6 -41.45 -16.12 2.46
C LEU A 6 -41.52 -14.60 2.52
N VAL A 7 -40.65 -13.98 3.31
CA VAL A 7 -40.45 -12.53 3.33
C VAL A 7 -39.38 -12.19 2.30
N THR A 8 -39.79 -11.58 1.20
CA THR A 8 -38.86 -11.06 0.19
C THR A 8 -38.38 -9.69 0.63
N VAL A 9 -37.08 -9.54 0.91
CA VAL A 9 -36.45 -8.26 1.21
C VAL A 9 -35.74 -7.74 -0.05
N THR A 10 -36.10 -6.55 -0.51
CA THR A 10 -35.43 -5.86 -1.63
C THR A 10 -34.83 -4.55 -1.15
N PHE A 11 -33.57 -4.30 -1.49
CA PHE A 11 -32.91 -3.02 -1.24
C PHE A 11 -32.12 -2.57 -2.48
N GLU A 12 -32.03 -1.26 -2.69
CA GLU A 12 -31.24 -0.65 -3.77
C GLU A 12 -29.88 -0.21 -3.22
N LEU A 13 -28.80 -0.62 -3.88
CA LEU A 13 -27.47 -0.13 -3.54
C LEU A 13 -27.31 1.33 -3.98
N PRO A 14 -26.65 2.19 -3.19
CA PRO A 14 -26.42 3.58 -3.57
C PRO A 14 -25.65 3.66 -4.88
N ARG A 15 -26.10 4.50 -5.81
CA ARG A 15 -25.58 4.55 -7.18
C ARG A 15 -24.21 5.21 -7.24
N THR A 16 -23.31 4.64 -8.05
CA THR A 16 -21.93 5.12 -8.22
C THR A 16 -21.85 6.60 -8.62
N GLN A 17 -22.75 7.08 -9.48
CA GLN A 17 -22.75 8.48 -9.92
C GLN A 17 -23.12 9.47 -8.82
N HIS A 18 -23.88 9.04 -7.81
CA HIS A 18 -24.26 9.90 -6.68
C HIS A 18 -23.09 10.12 -5.73
N ALA A 19 -22.05 9.28 -5.79
CA ALA A 19 -20.88 9.45 -4.95
C ALA A 19 -20.28 10.85 -5.11
N LEU A 20 -20.11 11.35 -6.34
CA LEU A 20 -19.56 12.70 -6.56
C LEU A 20 -20.62 13.80 -6.59
N SER A 21 -21.82 13.54 -7.13
CA SER A 21 -22.82 14.59 -7.28
C SER A 21 -23.60 14.89 -6.00
N LYS A 22 -23.68 13.92 -5.08
CA LYS A 22 -24.41 14.01 -3.81
C LYS A 22 -23.70 13.21 -2.70
N PRO A 23 -22.44 13.54 -2.35
CA PRO A 23 -21.59 12.69 -1.52
C PRO A 23 -22.20 12.42 -0.14
N GLU A 24 -22.85 13.39 0.49
CA GLU A 24 -23.48 13.26 1.81
C GLU A 24 -24.66 12.28 1.78
N GLU A 25 -25.60 12.46 0.85
CA GLU A 25 -26.77 11.58 0.69
C GLU A 25 -26.34 10.15 0.34
N TRP A 26 -25.38 10.02 -0.58
CA TRP A 26 -24.83 8.74 -1.00
C TRP A 26 -24.14 8.02 0.18
N ASN A 27 -23.34 8.76 0.98
CA ASN A 27 -22.67 8.17 2.13
C ASN A 27 -23.66 7.75 3.22
N ALA A 28 -24.62 8.62 3.56
CA ALA A 28 -25.65 8.33 4.55
C ALA A 28 -26.50 7.10 4.16
N SER A 29 -26.76 6.90 2.87
CA SER A 29 -27.47 5.73 2.36
C SER A 29 -26.66 4.44 2.58
N TRP A 30 -25.35 4.47 2.32
CA TRP A 30 -24.47 3.35 2.61
C TRP A 30 -24.38 3.03 4.11
N GLU A 31 -24.21 4.03 4.97
CA GLU A 31 -24.12 3.81 6.42
C GLU A 31 -25.41 3.24 7.00
N ARG A 32 -26.58 3.66 6.47
CA ARG A 32 -27.88 3.08 6.84
C ARG A 32 -27.99 1.61 6.44
N LEU A 33 -27.54 1.24 5.24
CA LEU A 33 -27.56 -0.16 4.78
C LEU A 33 -26.56 -1.03 5.55
N CYS A 34 -25.38 -0.52 5.88
CA CYS A 34 -24.43 -1.26 6.72
C CYS A 34 -25.00 -1.51 8.12
N SER A 35 -25.71 -0.52 8.68
CA SER A 35 -26.30 -0.61 10.01
C SER A 35 -27.56 -1.49 10.08
N SER A 36 -28.20 -1.81 8.94
CA SER A 36 -29.43 -2.61 8.92
C SER A 36 -29.19 -4.12 9.00
N GLY A 37 -27.95 -4.58 8.90
CA GLY A 37 -27.61 -6.01 8.83
C GLY A 37 -27.88 -6.67 7.47
N LEU A 38 -28.51 -5.96 6.52
CA LEU A 38 -28.82 -6.48 5.17
C LEU A 38 -27.57 -6.69 4.30
N LEU A 39 -26.42 -6.21 4.74
CA LEU A 39 -25.13 -6.35 4.08
C LEU A 39 -24.20 -7.35 4.77
N ALA A 40 -24.75 -8.26 5.58
CA ALA A 40 -23.97 -9.32 6.20
C ALA A 40 -23.24 -10.18 5.14
N PRO A 41 -21.99 -10.62 5.39
CA PRO A 41 -21.19 -11.35 4.41
C PRO A 41 -21.86 -12.63 3.87
N PRO A 42 -22.48 -13.50 4.69
CA PRO A 42 -23.13 -14.70 4.18
C PRO A 42 -24.28 -14.39 3.22
N LEU A 43 -25.11 -13.39 3.55
CA LEU A 43 -26.21 -12.96 2.68
C LEU A 43 -25.70 -12.39 1.35
N CYS A 44 -24.62 -11.61 1.38
CA CYS A 44 -24.00 -11.09 0.16
C CYS A 44 -23.50 -12.21 -0.76
N LEU A 45 -22.91 -13.27 -0.19
CA LEU A 45 -22.49 -14.44 -0.94
C LEU A 45 -23.70 -15.16 -1.56
N GLU A 46 -24.73 -15.46 -0.76
CA GLU A 46 -25.95 -16.11 -1.25
C GLU A 46 -26.62 -15.34 -2.40
N LEU A 47 -26.68 -14.00 -2.30
CA LEU A 47 -27.21 -13.17 -3.37
C LEU A 47 -26.35 -13.26 -4.63
N ALA A 48 -25.02 -13.23 -4.50
CA ALA A 48 -24.13 -13.36 -5.64
C ALA A 48 -24.24 -14.72 -6.33
N LEU A 49 -24.33 -15.81 -5.56
CA LEU A 49 -24.52 -17.17 -6.09
C LEU A 49 -25.81 -17.30 -6.93
N LYS A 50 -26.85 -16.52 -6.60
CA LYS A 50 -28.13 -16.51 -7.34
C LYS A 50 -28.11 -15.60 -8.57
N MET A 51 -27.23 -14.60 -8.61
CA MET A 51 -27.24 -13.54 -9.63
C MET A 51 -26.19 -13.72 -10.72
N GLU A 52 -25.07 -14.40 -10.45
CA GLU A 52 -23.94 -14.48 -11.38
C GLU A 52 -23.93 -15.80 -12.17
N LEU A 53 -24.22 -15.71 -13.47
CA LEU A 53 -24.01 -16.78 -14.45
C LEU A 53 -22.66 -16.62 -15.16
N CYS A 54 -21.58 -16.37 -14.43
CA CYS A 54 -20.26 -16.15 -15.03
C CYS A 54 -19.44 -17.46 -15.09
N GLU A 55 -18.79 -17.70 -16.23
CA GLU A 55 -17.81 -18.77 -16.36
C GLU A 55 -16.62 -18.54 -15.41
N THR A 56 -16.30 -19.53 -14.58
CA THR A 56 -15.22 -19.47 -13.58
C THR A 56 -13.89 -19.00 -14.19
N GLY A 57 -13.57 -19.41 -15.42
CA GLY A 57 -12.32 -19.06 -16.10
C GLY A 57 -12.18 -17.60 -16.53
N VAL A 58 -13.29 -16.90 -16.77
CA VAL A 58 -13.29 -15.45 -17.03
C VAL A 58 -13.07 -14.73 -15.71
N LYS A 59 -13.83 -15.12 -14.69
CA LYS A 59 -13.78 -14.50 -13.37
C LYS A 59 -12.41 -14.66 -12.71
N ALA A 60 -11.75 -15.80 -12.88
CA ALA A 60 -10.39 -16.02 -12.41
C ALA A 60 -9.39 -15.06 -13.06
N PHE A 61 -9.52 -14.79 -14.37
CA PHE A 61 -8.68 -13.81 -15.04
C PHE A 61 -8.93 -12.39 -14.53
N GLU A 62 -10.19 -11.98 -14.35
CA GLU A 62 -10.54 -10.68 -13.77
C GLU A 62 -9.98 -10.54 -12.35
N TYR A 63 -10.09 -11.59 -11.54
CA TYR A 63 -9.49 -11.65 -10.21
C TYR A 63 -7.96 -11.50 -10.25
N SER A 64 -7.26 -12.19 -11.17
CA SER A 64 -5.80 -12.05 -11.31
C SER A 64 -5.38 -10.59 -11.57
N ARG A 65 -6.15 -9.87 -12.40
CA ARG A 65 -5.92 -8.47 -12.72
C ARG A 65 -6.28 -7.57 -11.55
N LEU A 66 -7.36 -7.87 -10.84
CA LEU A 66 -7.75 -7.15 -9.63
C LEU A 66 -6.65 -7.26 -8.57
N LEU A 67 -6.17 -8.47 -8.28
CA LEU A 67 -5.09 -8.74 -7.34
C LEU A 67 -3.83 -7.97 -7.74
N GLN A 68 -3.37 -8.14 -8.99
CA GLN A 68 -2.18 -7.44 -9.50
C GLN A 68 -2.27 -5.92 -9.35
N ASN A 69 -3.40 -5.31 -9.74
CA ASN A 69 -3.59 -3.87 -9.62
C ASN A 69 -3.71 -3.41 -8.15
N THR A 70 -4.25 -4.25 -7.28
CA THR A 70 -4.36 -3.95 -5.85
C THR A 70 -2.98 -3.97 -5.18
N LEU A 71 -2.11 -4.92 -5.55
CA LEU A 71 -0.71 -4.94 -5.10
C LEU A 71 0.08 -3.75 -5.63
N GLY A 72 -0.12 -3.38 -6.90
CA GLY A 72 0.46 -2.17 -7.49
C GLY A 72 0.01 -0.90 -6.76
N LEU A 73 -1.29 -0.78 -6.44
CA LEU A 73 -1.81 0.35 -5.68
C LEU A 73 -1.23 0.40 -4.26
N ARG A 74 -1.11 -0.75 -3.58
CA ARG A 74 -0.45 -0.84 -2.27
C ARG A 74 0.98 -0.33 -2.33
N PHE A 75 1.72 -0.73 -3.35
CA PHE A 75 3.09 -0.26 -3.58
C PHE A 75 3.15 1.25 -3.80
N ASP A 76 2.34 1.77 -4.74
CA ASP A 76 2.28 3.21 -5.07
C ASP A 76 1.97 4.04 -3.80
N ILE A 77 0.97 3.63 -3.02
CA ILE A 77 0.63 4.28 -1.75
C ILE A 77 1.77 4.12 -0.75
N GLY A 78 2.40 2.95 -0.65
CA GLY A 78 3.49 2.72 0.29
C GLY A 78 4.67 3.67 0.08
N VAL A 79 5.09 3.84 -1.17
CA VAL A 79 6.14 4.80 -1.54
C VAL A 79 5.72 6.23 -1.22
N GLU A 80 4.54 6.66 -1.66
CA GLU A 80 4.06 8.02 -1.41
C GLU A 80 3.86 8.30 0.09
N ALA A 81 3.31 7.34 0.83
CA ALA A 81 3.00 7.48 2.25
C ALA A 81 4.25 7.67 3.10
N VAL A 82 5.34 6.98 2.77
CA VAL A 82 6.64 7.19 3.43
C VAL A 82 7.08 8.64 3.28
N ASP A 83 7.01 9.20 2.07
CA ASP A 83 7.36 10.61 1.85
C ASP A 83 6.41 11.57 2.59
N LEU A 84 5.11 11.29 2.59
CA LEU A 84 4.11 12.11 3.26
C LEU A 84 4.26 12.14 4.78
N LEU A 85 4.57 10.98 5.39
CA LEU A 85 4.78 10.88 6.82
C LEU A 85 6.09 11.54 7.25
N LEU A 86 7.15 11.43 6.45
CA LEU A 86 8.47 11.97 6.80
C LEU A 86 8.65 13.45 6.48
N TYR A 87 8.23 13.89 5.29
CA TYR A 87 8.57 15.22 4.76
C TYR A 87 7.40 16.20 4.81
N HIS A 88 6.17 15.69 4.86
CA HIS A 88 4.98 16.54 4.91
C HIS A 88 4.31 16.58 6.27
N ASP A 89 4.85 15.84 7.25
CA ASP A 89 4.32 15.74 8.62
C ASP A 89 2.81 15.43 8.61
N LEU A 90 2.41 14.53 7.70
CA LEU A 90 1.00 14.23 7.44
C LEU A 90 0.29 13.76 8.72
N GLU A 91 0.94 12.91 9.51
CA GLU A 91 0.38 12.37 10.75
C GLU A 91 0.05 13.49 11.74
N SER A 92 1.03 14.33 12.10
CA SER A 92 0.80 15.40 13.07
C SER A 92 -0.21 16.42 12.56
N LYS A 93 -0.14 16.81 11.28
CA LYS A 93 -1.12 17.75 10.69
C LYS A 93 -2.53 17.19 10.68
N TRP A 94 -2.70 15.91 10.35
CA TRP A 94 -4.01 15.25 10.34
C TRP A 94 -4.61 15.11 11.74
N LEU A 95 -3.79 14.73 12.71
CA LEU A 95 -4.22 14.60 14.11
C LEU A 95 -4.54 15.97 14.73
N ALA A 96 -3.80 17.01 14.37
CA ALA A 96 -4.05 18.40 14.79
C ALA A 96 -5.28 19.04 14.11
N ALA A 97 -5.73 18.50 12.97
CA ALA A 97 -6.91 19.04 12.28
C ALA A 97 -8.17 18.93 13.14
N THR A 98 -9.17 19.79 12.90
CA THR A 98 -10.46 19.65 13.59
C THR A 98 -11.21 18.41 13.09
N ARG A 99 -12.11 17.87 13.92
CA ARG A 99 -13.02 16.79 13.48
C ARG A 99 -13.83 17.18 12.24
N ALA A 100 -14.26 18.44 12.12
CA ALA A 100 -14.99 18.93 10.96
C ALA A 100 -14.13 18.87 9.68
N THR A 101 -12.88 19.33 9.76
CA THR A 101 -11.90 19.23 8.65
C THR A 101 -11.65 17.77 8.26
N ARG A 102 -11.39 16.89 9.25
CA ARG A 102 -11.20 15.46 8.97
C ARG A 102 -12.42 14.83 8.32
N ARG A 103 -13.62 15.15 8.81
CA ARG A 103 -14.89 14.67 8.27
C ARG A 103 -15.07 15.09 6.81
N GLN A 104 -14.78 16.34 6.49
CA GLN A 104 -14.84 16.84 5.11
C GLN A 104 -13.94 16.01 4.18
N HIS A 105 -12.66 15.85 4.53
CA HIS A 105 -11.71 15.12 3.68
C HIS A 105 -11.98 13.61 3.65
N ALA A 106 -12.43 13.01 4.75
CA ALA A 106 -12.84 11.62 4.78
C ALA A 106 -14.06 11.38 3.87
N LEU A 107 -15.03 12.30 3.82
CA LEU A 107 -16.16 12.22 2.90
C LEU A 107 -15.69 12.30 1.43
N VAL A 108 -14.73 13.17 1.11
CA VAL A 108 -14.11 13.22 -0.21
C VAL A 108 -13.41 11.89 -0.53
N GLY A 109 -12.61 11.34 0.39
CA GLY A 109 -11.93 10.07 0.17
C GLY A 109 -12.90 8.93 -0.12
N LEU A 110 -13.95 8.86 0.69
CA LEU A 110 -15.06 7.92 0.56
C LEU A 110 -15.79 8.04 -0.78
N SER A 111 -16.19 9.24 -1.18
CA SER A 111 -16.94 9.48 -2.41
C SER A 111 -16.11 9.28 -3.67
N GLU A 112 -14.89 9.81 -3.69
CA GLU A 112 -13.98 9.66 -4.84
C GLU A 112 -13.65 8.18 -5.08
N ALA A 113 -13.34 7.43 -4.03
CA ALA A 113 -13.07 5.99 -4.13
C ALA A 113 -14.30 5.19 -4.59
N GLY A 114 -15.50 5.55 -4.11
CA GLY A 114 -16.75 4.96 -4.57
C GLY A 114 -17.05 5.28 -6.04
N ALA A 115 -16.67 6.47 -6.52
CA ALA A 115 -16.95 6.92 -7.88
C ALA A 115 -16.08 6.27 -8.96
N ILE A 116 -14.96 5.64 -8.57
CA ILE A 116 -13.97 5.04 -9.48
C ILE A 116 -14.62 4.01 -10.41
N ALA A 117 -15.36 3.07 -9.82
CA ALA A 117 -15.94 1.94 -10.53
C ALA A 117 -17.14 1.39 -9.76
N ARG A 118 -18.08 0.78 -10.49
CA ARG A 118 -19.29 0.19 -9.91
C ARG A 118 -18.95 -0.88 -8.86
N ASN A 119 -18.04 -1.80 -9.16
CA ASN A 119 -17.62 -2.84 -8.23
C ASN A 119 -16.94 -2.28 -6.96
N LEU A 120 -16.19 -1.18 -7.04
CA LEU A 120 -15.64 -0.50 -5.86
C LEU A 120 -16.71 0.22 -5.04
N ASN A 121 -17.69 0.86 -5.69
CA ASN A 121 -18.86 1.38 -4.99
C ASN A 121 -19.58 0.25 -4.22
N GLU A 122 -19.85 -0.87 -4.89
CA GLU A 122 -20.53 -2.02 -4.28
C GLU A 122 -19.69 -2.68 -3.18
N ALA A 123 -18.36 -2.60 -3.26
CA ALA A 123 -17.44 -3.12 -2.25
C ALA A 123 -17.60 -2.44 -0.88
N ARG A 124 -18.28 -1.29 -0.80
CA ARG A 124 -18.61 -0.64 0.49
C ARG A 124 -19.41 -1.53 1.44
N ARG A 125 -20.21 -2.45 0.91
CA ARG A 125 -20.92 -3.43 1.73
C ARG A 125 -19.97 -4.30 2.55
N PHE A 126 -18.71 -4.39 2.11
CA PHE A 126 -17.64 -5.11 2.75
C PHE A 126 -16.75 -4.20 3.58
N THR A 127 -17.12 -2.96 3.93
CA THR A 127 -16.22 -2.06 4.68
C THR A 127 -16.93 -1.27 5.77
N GLY A 128 -18.17 -1.60 6.11
CA GLY A 128 -18.99 -0.85 7.08
C GLY A 128 -18.45 -0.85 8.52
N ASP A 129 -17.48 -1.71 8.81
CA ASP A 129 -16.74 -1.80 10.07
C ASP A 129 -15.60 -0.77 10.17
N ILE A 130 -14.97 -0.43 9.04
CA ILE A 130 -13.76 0.42 9.01
C ILE A 130 -14.06 1.78 8.36
N LEU A 131 -14.68 1.78 7.18
CA LEU A 131 -14.86 2.96 6.33
C LEU A 131 -16.16 3.70 6.61
N THR A 132 -16.42 4.00 7.88
CA THR A 132 -17.51 4.93 8.26
C THR A 132 -16.96 6.35 8.39
N LEU A 133 -17.80 7.34 8.10
CA LEU A 133 -17.40 8.73 8.22
C LEU A 133 -17.08 9.11 9.67
N GLU A 134 -17.74 8.47 10.63
CA GLU A 134 -17.44 8.62 12.06
C GLU A 134 -16.06 8.07 12.41
N ASN A 135 -15.76 6.81 12.06
CA ASN A 135 -14.50 6.15 12.39
C ASN A 135 -13.29 6.89 11.80
N LEU A 136 -13.42 7.42 10.58
CA LEU A 136 -12.33 8.14 9.92
C LEU A 136 -12.11 9.55 10.46
N SER A 137 -13.11 10.19 11.08
CA SER A 137 -13.05 11.61 11.44
C SER A 137 -12.94 11.91 12.93
N LYS A 138 -13.41 11.01 13.80
CA LYS A 138 -13.53 11.25 15.24
C LYS A 138 -12.18 11.65 15.87
N GLU A 139 -11.24 10.71 15.92
CA GLU A 139 -9.92 10.90 16.54
C GLU A 139 -8.80 11.05 15.50
N GLY A 140 -9.06 10.68 14.25
CA GLY A 140 -8.08 10.75 13.16
C GLY A 140 -7.09 9.59 13.10
N HIS A 141 -6.84 8.89 14.21
CA HIS A 141 -5.92 7.75 14.27
C HIS A 141 -6.26 6.65 13.24
N THR A 142 -7.54 6.32 13.05
CA THR A 142 -7.99 5.32 12.08
C THR A 142 -7.38 5.52 10.69
N LEU A 143 -7.35 6.75 10.16
CA LEU A 143 -6.78 7.00 8.83
C LEU A 143 -5.27 6.72 8.81
N ILE A 144 -4.56 7.16 9.86
CA ILE A 144 -3.11 6.99 9.98
C ILE A 144 -2.75 5.52 10.16
N ASP A 145 -3.50 4.79 10.97
CA ASP A 145 -3.30 3.35 11.20
C ASP A 145 -3.53 2.57 9.91
N LEU A 146 -4.58 2.90 9.15
CA LEU A 146 -4.81 2.33 7.83
C LEU A 146 -3.67 2.66 6.86
N LEU A 147 -3.21 3.92 6.81
CA LEU A 147 -2.08 4.32 5.97
C LEU A 147 -0.82 3.51 6.31
N LYS A 148 -0.46 3.44 7.60
CA LYS A 148 0.68 2.65 8.10
C LYS A 148 0.50 1.16 7.83
N ALA A 149 -0.71 0.61 7.89
CA ALA A 149 -0.99 -0.79 7.57
C ALA A 149 -0.81 -1.10 6.07
N ILE A 150 -1.10 -0.13 5.19
CA ILE A 150 -0.98 -0.27 3.74
C ILE A 150 0.49 -0.31 3.31
N ILE A 151 1.37 0.49 3.96
CA ILE A 151 2.81 0.54 3.66
C ILE A 151 3.39 -0.90 3.72
N PRO A 152 4.05 -1.38 2.65
CA PRO A 152 4.70 -2.69 2.64
C PRO A 152 6.01 -2.67 3.44
N ASP A 153 6.44 -3.83 3.92
CA ASP A 153 7.70 -3.96 4.69
C ASP A 153 8.98 -3.75 3.85
N ASP A 154 8.82 -3.64 2.53
CA ASP A 154 9.85 -3.26 1.57
C ASP A 154 9.22 -2.46 0.43
N ILE A 155 9.53 -1.16 0.38
CA ILE A 155 9.08 -0.24 -0.69
C ILE A 155 9.96 -0.30 -1.95
N SER A 156 10.94 -1.20 -1.99
CA SER A 156 11.81 -1.44 -3.16
C SER A 156 11.27 -2.53 -4.09
N VAL A 157 10.26 -3.28 -3.65
CA VAL A 157 9.67 -4.41 -4.39
C VAL A 157 8.15 -4.38 -4.33
N LEU A 158 7.51 -4.93 -5.37
CA LEU A 158 6.06 -5.10 -5.37
C LEU A 158 5.66 -6.06 -4.23
N PRO A 159 4.69 -5.71 -3.38
CA PRO A 159 4.23 -6.61 -2.32
C PRO A 159 3.61 -7.86 -2.94
N LYS A 160 3.84 -9.01 -2.31
CA LYS A 160 3.28 -10.30 -2.74
C LYS A 160 1.90 -10.58 -2.16
N THR A 161 1.48 -9.82 -1.17
CA THR A 161 0.19 -10.00 -0.51
C THR A 161 -0.50 -8.65 -0.34
N PRO A 162 -1.84 -8.61 -0.40
CA PRO A 162 -2.59 -7.46 0.03
C PRO A 162 -2.43 -7.28 1.55
N CYS A 163 -2.68 -6.07 2.04
CA CYS A 163 -2.87 -5.83 3.45
C CYS A 163 -4.16 -6.51 3.91
N HIS A 164 -4.07 -7.22 5.02
CA HIS A 164 -5.21 -7.84 5.68
C HIS A 164 -5.82 -6.85 6.67
N PHE A 165 -7.12 -6.58 6.53
CA PHE A 165 -7.90 -5.73 7.43
C PHE A 165 -8.90 -6.61 8.18
N PRO A 166 -8.67 -6.89 9.48
CA PRO A 166 -9.46 -7.86 10.23
C PRO A 166 -10.97 -7.57 10.16
N ASN A 167 -11.76 -8.62 9.98
CA ASN A 167 -13.20 -8.57 10.11
C ASN A 167 -13.73 -9.96 10.46
N ALA A 168 -14.10 -10.16 11.74
CA ALA A 168 -14.44 -11.47 12.26
C ALA A 168 -15.51 -12.22 11.44
N ALA A 169 -16.54 -11.53 10.96
CA ALA A 169 -17.60 -12.14 10.17
C ALA A 169 -17.11 -12.59 8.77
N TRP A 170 -16.32 -11.74 8.11
CA TRP A 170 -15.68 -12.07 6.83
C TRP A 170 -14.65 -13.18 6.96
N ASP A 171 -13.81 -13.12 7.98
CA ASP A 171 -12.72 -14.06 8.18
C ASP A 171 -13.27 -15.45 8.51
N SER A 172 -14.28 -15.53 9.37
CA SER A 172 -14.98 -16.80 9.67
C SER A 172 -15.64 -17.39 8.42
N LEU A 173 -16.36 -16.59 7.62
CA LEU A 173 -16.99 -17.05 6.38
C LEU A 173 -15.95 -17.55 5.37
N ARG A 174 -14.83 -16.83 5.22
CA ARG A 174 -13.75 -17.22 4.32
C ARG A 174 -13.10 -18.52 4.75
N GLU A 175 -12.82 -18.70 6.04
CA GLU A 175 -12.25 -19.93 6.57
C GLU A 175 -13.18 -21.14 6.38
N GLU A 176 -14.48 -20.97 6.63
CA GLU A 176 -15.50 -22.00 6.39
C GLU A 176 -15.53 -22.42 4.91
N ARG A 177 -15.61 -21.44 4.01
CA ARG A 177 -15.75 -21.67 2.56
C ARG A 177 -14.45 -22.08 1.89
N GLN A 178 -13.29 -21.75 2.46
CA GLN A 178 -12.01 -22.28 1.99
C GLN A 178 -11.94 -23.80 2.16
N LYS A 179 -12.54 -24.34 3.24
CA LYS A 179 -12.55 -25.78 3.53
C LYS A 179 -13.63 -26.51 2.73
N ASN A 180 -14.84 -25.95 2.68
CA ASN A 180 -16.03 -26.68 2.21
C ASN A 180 -16.70 -26.07 0.96
N GLY A 181 -16.24 -24.91 0.50
CA GLY A 181 -16.86 -24.19 -0.62
C GLY A 181 -16.46 -24.74 -1.99
N THR A 182 -17.33 -24.49 -2.95
CA THR A 182 -17.05 -24.65 -4.39
C THR A 182 -15.94 -23.71 -4.86
N GLU A 183 -15.31 -24.03 -5.98
CA GLU A 183 -14.30 -23.14 -6.59
C GLU A 183 -14.86 -21.74 -6.90
N PHE A 184 -16.12 -21.65 -7.30
CA PHE A 184 -16.78 -20.38 -7.54
C PHE A 184 -16.95 -19.55 -6.25
N GLU A 185 -17.36 -20.17 -5.15
CA GLU A 185 -17.47 -19.50 -3.85
C GLU A 185 -16.10 -18.99 -3.37
N LYS A 186 -15.05 -19.82 -3.46
CA LYS A 186 -13.69 -19.41 -3.11
C LYS A 186 -13.22 -18.22 -3.95
N LEU A 187 -13.45 -18.27 -5.26
CA LEU A 187 -13.09 -17.20 -6.19
C LEU A 187 -13.87 -15.90 -5.90
N TRP A 188 -15.17 -16.00 -5.66
CA TRP A 188 -16.00 -14.84 -5.31
C TRP A 188 -15.52 -14.19 -4.00
N LEU A 189 -15.23 -15.00 -2.98
CA LEU A 189 -14.73 -14.50 -1.69
C LEU A 189 -13.35 -13.87 -1.81
N ALA A 190 -12.47 -14.45 -2.64
CA ALA A 190 -11.16 -13.87 -2.94
C ALA A 190 -11.31 -12.51 -3.64
N GLU A 191 -12.21 -12.41 -4.62
CA GLU A 191 -12.52 -11.15 -5.30
C GLU A 191 -13.11 -10.10 -4.35
N ALA A 192 -14.11 -10.47 -3.53
CA ALA A 192 -14.72 -9.59 -2.55
C ALA A 192 -13.68 -9.05 -1.55
N HIS A 193 -12.78 -9.91 -1.08
CA HIS A 193 -11.66 -9.51 -0.24
C HIS A 193 -10.72 -8.52 -0.94
N MET A 194 -10.41 -8.74 -2.23
CA MET A 194 -9.56 -7.82 -2.98
C MET A 194 -10.24 -6.48 -3.26
N LEU A 195 -11.53 -6.48 -3.57
CA LEU A 195 -12.32 -5.26 -3.73
C LEU A 195 -12.40 -4.48 -2.40
N ARG A 196 -12.58 -5.17 -1.27
CA ARG A 196 -12.52 -4.57 0.08
C ARG A 196 -11.18 -3.86 0.30
N SER A 197 -10.05 -4.56 0.12
CA SER A 197 -8.72 -3.97 0.32
C SER A 197 -8.46 -2.81 -0.66
N LYS A 198 -8.81 -2.97 -1.93
CA LYS A 198 -8.63 -1.92 -2.95
C LYS A 198 -9.47 -0.67 -2.65
N LEU A 199 -10.70 -0.83 -2.16
CA LEU A 199 -11.53 0.29 -1.73
C LEU A 199 -10.88 1.03 -0.54
N ILE A 200 -10.43 0.31 0.49
CA ILE A 200 -9.74 0.90 1.64
C ILE A 200 -8.51 1.70 1.17
N TYR A 201 -7.71 1.15 0.27
CA TYR A 201 -6.54 1.83 -0.28
C TYR A 201 -6.90 3.14 -0.97
N HIS A 202 -7.91 3.13 -1.85
CA HIS A 202 -8.35 4.34 -2.52
C HIS A 202 -8.97 5.37 -1.57
N VAL A 203 -9.72 4.94 -0.54
CA VAL A 203 -10.26 5.86 0.46
C VAL A 203 -9.13 6.55 1.22
N VAL A 204 -8.13 5.80 1.67
CA VAL A 204 -6.95 6.37 2.35
C VAL A 204 -6.23 7.35 1.44
N GLN A 205 -5.94 6.93 0.19
CA GLN A 205 -5.27 7.77 -0.81
C GLN A 205 -6.02 9.06 -1.13
N CYS A 206 -7.29 8.96 -1.49
CA CYS A 206 -8.09 10.13 -1.82
C CYS A 206 -8.29 11.06 -0.61
N THR A 207 -8.34 10.52 0.62
CA THR A 207 -8.42 11.34 1.84
C THR A 207 -7.17 12.17 2.04
N TYR A 208 -5.96 11.56 2.04
CA TYR A 208 -4.74 12.33 2.28
C TYR A 208 -4.42 13.28 1.12
N LEU A 209 -4.73 12.91 -0.13
CA LEU A 209 -4.53 13.81 -1.28
C LEU A 209 -5.45 15.02 -1.19
N SER A 210 -6.72 14.81 -0.80
CA SER A 210 -7.65 15.91 -0.57
C SER A 210 -7.19 16.82 0.58
N PHE A 211 -6.74 16.24 1.69
CA PHE A 211 -6.26 16.99 2.86
C PHE A 211 -5.02 17.84 2.54
N LEU A 212 -4.12 17.33 1.70
CA LEU A 212 -2.90 18.02 1.27
C LEU A 212 -3.11 18.94 0.06
N GLY A 213 -4.34 19.07 -0.47
CA GLY A 213 -4.62 19.88 -1.66
C GLY A 213 -3.95 19.37 -2.94
N ARG A 214 -3.63 18.08 -3.01
CA ARG A 214 -2.96 17.45 -4.17
C ARG A 214 -3.97 17.02 -5.24
N PRO A 215 -3.56 17.03 -6.52
CA PRO A 215 -4.43 16.56 -7.60
C PRO A 215 -4.74 15.07 -7.42
N ARG A 216 -5.93 14.68 -7.91
CA ARG A 216 -6.39 13.30 -7.83
C ARG A 216 -5.58 12.40 -8.75
N PRO A 217 -5.29 11.16 -8.36
CA PRO A 217 -4.55 10.25 -9.21
C PRO A 217 -5.44 9.82 -10.38
N LYS A 218 -4.87 9.73 -11.60
CA LYS A 218 -5.56 9.05 -12.70
C LYS A 218 -5.72 7.57 -12.30
N ILE A 219 -6.95 7.08 -12.28
CA ILE A 219 -7.21 5.72 -11.78
C ILE A 219 -7.01 4.72 -12.90
N THR A 220 -6.14 3.75 -12.63
CA THR A 220 -5.95 2.60 -13.51
C THR A 220 -7.14 1.66 -13.37
N VAL A 221 -7.86 1.46 -14.47
CA VAL A 221 -8.91 0.46 -14.56
C VAL A 221 -8.69 -0.33 -15.84
N VAL A 222 -8.67 -1.65 -15.71
CA VAL A 222 -8.56 -2.54 -16.87
C VAL A 222 -9.82 -2.40 -17.71
N ARG A 223 -9.65 -2.14 -19.01
CA ARG A 223 -10.75 -2.15 -19.96
C ARG A 223 -11.04 -3.61 -20.33
N ASN A 224 -12.07 -4.21 -19.73
CA ASN A 224 -12.58 -5.48 -20.25
C ASN A 224 -13.38 -5.18 -21.52
N LEU A 225 -12.81 -5.48 -22.68
CA LEU A 225 -13.47 -5.36 -23.98
C LEU A 225 -13.85 -6.75 -24.47
N GLY A 226 -15.13 -6.94 -24.78
CA GLY A 226 -15.64 -8.16 -25.41
C GLY A 226 -16.49 -9.07 -24.51
N HIS A 227 -16.54 -8.79 -23.21
CA HIS A 227 -17.64 -9.24 -22.38
C HIS A 227 -18.45 -8.02 -21.98
N SER A 228 -19.62 -7.90 -22.60
CA SER A 228 -20.77 -7.32 -21.92
C SER A 228 -21.53 -8.53 -21.36
N PRO A 229 -21.17 -9.08 -20.17
CA PRO A 229 -22.10 -9.98 -19.46
C PRO A 229 -23.45 -9.26 -19.25
N HIS A 230 -23.35 -7.93 -19.23
CA HIS A 230 -24.42 -6.95 -19.27
C HIS A 230 -25.34 -7.01 -20.48
N ALA A 231 -25.09 -7.67 -21.62
CA ALA A 231 -26.10 -7.65 -22.69
C ALA A 231 -27.43 -8.30 -22.26
N GLN A 232 -27.35 -9.44 -21.54
CA GLN A 232 -28.51 -10.10 -20.93
C GLN A 232 -28.89 -9.50 -19.56
N MET A 233 -27.92 -9.22 -18.68
CA MET A 233 -28.25 -8.57 -17.39
C MET A 233 -28.84 -7.17 -17.59
N ASP A 234 -28.44 -6.41 -18.61
CA ASP A 234 -29.03 -5.11 -18.91
C ASP A 234 -30.46 -5.25 -19.40
N SER A 235 -30.86 -6.35 -20.05
CA SER A 235 -32.26 -6.53 -20.46
C SER A 235 -33.14 -6.79 -19.23
N VAL A 236 -32.70 -7.69 -18.33
CA VAL A 236 -33.39 -7.98 -17.07
C VAL A 236 -33.42 -6.74 -16.17
N GLU A 237 -32.30 -6.03 -16.03
CA GLU A 237 -32.21 -4.79 -15.25
C GLU A 237 -33.08 -3.68 -15.86
N LYS A 238 -33.15 -3.55 -17.20
CA LYS A 238 -34.07 -2.62 -17.88
C LYS A 238 -35.52 -2.94 -17.57
N GLU A 239 -35.91 -4.20 -17.70
CA GLU A 239 -37.28 -4.63 -17.45
C GLU A 239 -37.66 -4.46 -15.98
N LEU A 240 -36.77 -4.82 -15.06
CA LEU A 240 -37.00 -4.66 -13.63
C LEU A 240 -37.14 -3.18 -13.25
N LYS A 241 -36.22 -2.31 -13.71
CA LYS A 241 -36.32 -0.85 -13.50
C LYS A 241 -37.63 -0.30 -14.10
N LYS A 242 -38.03 -0.76 -15.28
CA LYS A 242 -39.29 -0.36 -15.92
C LYS A 242 -40.51 -0.81 -15.12
N LYS A 243 -40.49 -2.00 -14.54
CA LYS A 243 -41.57 -2.53 -13.67
C LYS A 243 -41.66 -1.76 -12.35
N LEU A 244 -40.52 -1.45 -11.72
CA LEU A 244 -40.47 -0.81 -10.40
C LEU A 244 -40.74 0.70 -10.44
N TYR A 245 -40.18 1.41 -11.42
CA TYR A 245 -40.22 2.89 -11.46
C TYR A 245 -41.02 3.45 -12.64
N GLY A 246 -41.55 2.59 -13.51
CA GLY A 246 -42.24 3.01 -14.73
C GLY A 246 -41.28 3.36 -15.88
N GLY A 247 -41.84 3.43 -17.10
CA GLY A 247 -41.04 3.56 -18.33
C GLY A 247 -40.27 4.87 -18.46
N LYS A 248 -40.84 6.01 -18.01
CA LYS A 248 -40.20 7.32 -18.12
C LYS A 248 -39.00 7.44 -17.16
N ALA A 249 -39.22 7.17 -15.87
CA ALA A 249 -38.17 7.25 -14.86
C ALA A 249 -37.04 6.23 -15.15
N ALA A 250 -37.38 5.00 -15.54
CA ALA A 250 -36.37 4.02 -15.95
C ALA A 250 -35.50 4.54 -17.12
N LYS A 251 -36.11 5.18 -18.13
CA LYS A 251 -35.38 5.73 -19.28
C LYS A 251 -34.44 6.87 -18.88
N GLU A 252 -34.86 7.75 -17.97
CA GLU A 252 -34.01 8.82 -17.42
C GLU A 252 -32.83 8.21 -16.64
N MET A 253 -33.09 7.24 -15.76
CA MET A 253 -32.04 6.52 -15.02
C MET A 253 -31.01 5.87 -15.95
N TRP A 254 -31.45 5.25 -17.05
CA TRP A 254 -30.55 4.66 -18.05
C TRP A 254 -29.69 5.70 -18.78
N LYS A 255 -30.25 6.89 -19.05
CA LYS A 255 -29.50 8.00 -19.65
C LYS A 255 -28.39 8.47 -18.70
N ASP A 256 -28.72 8.60 -17.42
CA ASP A 256 -27.79 9.02 -16.38
C ASP A 256 -26.70 7.96 -16.15
N ASP A 257 -27.08 6.68 -16.04
CA ASP A 257 -26.14 5.57 -15.90
C ASP A 257 -25.16 5.50 -17.08
N LYS A 258 -25.64 5.72 -18.31
CA LYS A 258 -24.82 5.76 -19.53
C LYS A 258 -23.89 6.97 -19.57
N ALA A 259 -24.37 8.15 -19.18
CA ALA A 259 -23.54 9.35 -19.11
C ALA A 259 -22.42 9.18 -18.07
N ALA A 260 -22.76 8.69 -16.88
CA ALA A 260 -21.80 8.42 -15.82
C ALA A 260 -20.81 7.29 -16.20
N TRP A 261 -21.25 6.28 -16.94
CA TRP A 261 -20.35 5.25 -17.47
C TRP A 261 -19.34 5.83 -18.47
N LYS A 262 -19.78 6.73 -19.37
CA LYS A 262 -18.87 7.41 -20.32
C LYS A 262 -17.85 8.26 -19.59
N ASP A 263 -18.28 9.06 -18.62
CA ASP A 263 -17.41 9.89 -17.79
C ASP A 263 -16.40 9.06 -16.97
N ARG A 264 -16.85 7.95 -16.36
CA ARG A 264 -15.91 7.04 -15.68
C ARG A 264 -14.92 6.45 -16.68
N THR A 265 -15.37 6.04 -17.86
CA THR A 265 -14.53 5.39 -18.87
C THR A 265 -13.48 6.32 -19.47
N SER A 266 -13.79 7.61 -19.65
CA SER A 266 -12.81 8.61 -20.12
C SER A 266 -11.68 8.84 -19.11
N ARG A 267 -11.93 8.61 -17.82
CA ARG A 267 -10.94 8.72 -16.74
C ARG A 267 -10.09 7.46 -16.53
N ARG A 268 -10.36 6.37 -17.26
CA ARG A 268 -9.62 5.09 -17.14
C ARG A 268 -8.36 5.10 -18.01
N ALA A 269 -7.23 4.77 -17.39
CA ALA A 269 -5.99 4.41 -18.08
C ALA A 269 -5.73 2.91 -17.97
N ASN A 270 -5.20 2.29 -19.03
CA ASN A 270 -4.67 0.94 -18.93
C ASN A 270 -3.32 0.93 -18.19
N SER A 271 -2.92 -0.25 -17.71
CA SER A 271 -1.58 -0.50 -17.17
C SER A 271 -0.93 -1.66 -17.89
N CYS A 272 0.37 -1.54 -18.16
CA CYS A 272 1.14 -2.62 -18.74
C CYS A 272 1.04 -3.86 -17.83
N THR A 273 0.68 -4.99 -18.43
CA THR A 273 0.54 -6.25 -17.71
C THR A 273 1.87 -6.67 -17.10
N ASN A 274 3.01 -6.41 -17.75
CA ASN A 274 4.34 -6.78 -17.25
C ASN A 274 4.84 -5.87 -16.13
N CYS A 275 4.98 -4.55 -16.37
CA CYS A 275 5.69 -3.61 -15.49
C CYS A 275 4.79 -2.61 -14.75
N LEU A 276 3.46 -2.72 -14.93
CA LEU A 276 2.46 -1.83 -14.33
C LEU A 276 2.52 -0.35 -14.77
N LYS A 277 3.38 0.02 -15.72
CA LYS A 277 3.40 1.38 -16.30
C LYS A 277 1.99 1.77 -16.78
N LYS A 278 1.50 2.92 -16.33
CA LYS A 278 0.20 3.47 -16.70
C LYS A 278 0.25 4.09 -18.10
N GLU A 279 -0.82 3.92 -18.86
CA GLU A 279 -0.99 4.51 -20.18
C GLU A 279 -1.12 6.03 -20.07
N GLU A 280 -0.31 6.75 -20.83
CA GLU A 280 -0.34 8.21 -20.90
C GLU A 280 -1.46 8.68 -21.84
N GLU A 281 -1.81 9.96 -21.77
CA GLU A 281 -2.90 10.50 -22.59
C GLU A 281 -2.56 10.45 -24.09
N GLY A 282 -3.47 9.89 -24.89
CA GLY A 282 -3.24 9.66 -26.33
C GLY A 282 -2.40 8.41 -26.66
N GLN A 283 -1.75 7.80 -25.67
CA GLN A 283 -1.03 6.55 -25.87
C GLN A 283 -2.01 5.37 -25.96
N LYS A 284 -1.68 4.38 -26.80
CA LYS A 284 -2.38 3.09 -26.86
C LYS A 284 -1.39 1.95 -26.67
N PHE A 285 -1.59 1.13 -25.65
CA PHE A 285 -0.77 -0.06 -25.44
C PHE A 285 -1.13 -1.20 -26.42
N PRO A 286 -0.16 -1.85 -27.09
CA PRO A 286 -0.40 -3.09 -27.81
C PRO A 286 -0.91 -4.19 -26.87
N HIS A 287 -1.74 -5.11 -27.38
CA HIS A 287 -2.29 -6.24 -26.63
C HIS A 287 -1.90 -7.59 -27.23
N CYS A 288 -2.06 -8.66 -26.45
CA CYS A 288 -1.90 -10.01 -26.96
C CYS A 288 -3.08 -10.40 -27.87
N SER A 289 -2.83 -10.54 -29.17
CA SER A 289 -3.85 -10.87 -30.17
C SER A 289 -4.59 -12.18 -29.89
N LYS A 290 -3.88 -13.23 -29.43
CA LYS A 290 -4.50 -14.52 -29.12
C LYS A 290 -5.47 -14.42 -27.93
N CYS A 291 -5.07 -13.78 -26.85
CA CYS A 291 -5.94 -13.57 -25.68
C CYS A 291 -7.15 -12.69 -26.04
N TRP A 292 -6.90 -11.64 -26.83
CA TRP A 292 -7.92 -10.72 -27.29
C TRP A 292 -8.98 -11.41 -28.16
N THR A 293 -8.56 -12.16 -29.18
CA THR A 293 -9.47 -12.76 -30.15
C THR A 293 -10.17 -14.00 -29.59
N ALA A 294 -9.42 -14.91 -28.97
CA ALA A 294 -9.92 -16.23 -28.56
C ALA A 294 -10.69 -16.21 -27.23
N LEU A 295 -10.24 -15.41 -26.26
CA LEU A 295 -10.79 -15.43 -24.90
C LEU A 295 -11.41 -14.09 -24.47
N LYS A 296 -11.40 -13.07 -25.33
CA LYS A 296 -11.86 -11.71 -25.01
C LYS A 296 -11.16 -11.12 -23.76
N ARG A 297 -9.90 -11.53 -23.53
CA ARG A 297 -9.08 -11.05 -22.42
C ARG A 297 -8.19 -9.90 -22.89
N ASP A 298 -8.24 -8.77 -22.20
CA ASP A 298 -7.34 -7.65 -22.46
C ASP A 298 -6.03 -7.82 -21.69
N VAL A 299 -4.94 -7.98 -22.44
CA VAL A 299 -3.57 -8.10 -21.89
C VAL A 299 -2.68 -7.06 -22.56
N PRO A 300 -2.70 -5.80 -22.08
CA PRO A 300 -1.96 -4.69 -22.67
C PRO A 300 -0.50 -4.66 -22.23
N TYR A 301 0.39 -4.15 -23.09
CA TYR A 301 1.82 -3.97 -22.82
C TYR A 301 2.28 -2.58 -23.26
N CYS A 302 3.15 -1.92 -22.50
CA CYS A 302 3.68 -0.62 -22.92
C CYS A 302 4.70 -0.72 -24.06
N SER A 303 5.25 -1.92 -24.30
CA SER A 303 6.26 -2.16 -25.34
C SER A 303 6.35 -3.65 -25.72
N ARG A 304 7.03 -3.94 -26.84
CA ARG A 304 7.26 -5.33 -27.31
C ARG A 304 8.23 -6.08 -26.40
N GLU A 305 9.17 -5.38 -25.78
CA GLU A 305 10.11 -5.93 -24.80
C GLU A 305 9.34 -6.41 -23.57
N CYS A 306 8.42 -5.58 -23.05
CA CYS A 306 7.55 -5.98 -21.94
C CYS A 306 6.68 -7.18 -22.29
N GLN A 307 6.09 -7.22 -23.49
CA GLN A 307 5.33 -8.37 -23.95
C GLN A 307 6.19 -9.64 -24.01
N THR A 308 7.40 -9.56 -24.55
CA THR A 308 8.30 -10.70 -24.71
C THR A 308 8.81 -11.21 -23.37
N ALA A 309 9.16 -10.30 -22.45
CA ALA A 309 9.56 -10.64 -21.09
C ALA A 309 8.43 -11.35 -20.35
N ASP A 310 7.21 -10.82 -20.44
CA ASP A 310 6.01 -11.39 -19.82
C ASP A 310 5.64 -12.76 -20.39
N TYR A 311 5.76 -12.91 -21.72
CA TYR A 311 5.52 -14.16 -22.41
C TYR A 311 6.42 -15.27 -21.88
N LYS A 312 7.71 -14.99 -21.69
CA LYS A 312 8.68 -15.96 -21.16
C LYS A 312 8.43 -16.30 -19.69
N SER A 313 8.02 -15.34 -18.87
CA SER A 313 7.91 -15.54 -17.42
C SER A 313 6.57 -16.11 -16.97
N ARG A 314 5.45 -15.70 -17.57
CA ARG A 314 4.11 -16.10 -17.10
C ARG A 314 3.03 -16.19 -18.17
N HIS A 315 3.00 -15.29 -19.15
CA HIS A 315 1.85 -15.17 -20.04
C HIS A 315 1.67 -16.40 -20.93
N LYS A 316 2.76 -17.09 -21.30
CA LYS A 316 2.67 -18.35 -22.06
C LYS A 316 1.82 -19.41 -21.36
N ALA A 317 1.81 -19.46 -20.02
CA ALA A 317 1.04 -20.44 -19.25
C ALA A 317 -0.47 -20.26 -19.44
N ILE A 318 -0.93 -19.01 -19.58
CA ILE A 318 -2.35 -18.62 -19.56
C ILE A 318 -2.89 -18.20 -20.95
N CYS A 319 -2.01 -18.07 -21.94
CA CYS A 319 -2.36 -17.53 -23.25
C CYS A 319 -3.26 -18.49 -24.05
N GLY A 320 -4.54 -18.12 -24.15
CA GLY A 320 -5.54 -18.94 -24.85
C GLY A 320 -5.97 -20.18 -24.06
N LYS A 321 -5.82 -20.19 -22.73
CA LYS A 321 -6.30 -21.25 -21.85
C LYS A 321 -7.26 -20.71 -20.79
N GLU A 322 -8.21 -21.52 -20.34
CA GLU A 322 -8.97 -21.24 -19.13
C GLU A 322 -8.04 -21.15 -17.91
N MET A 323 -8.50 -20.47 -16.86
CA MET A 323 -7.69 -20.13 -15.69
C MET A 323 -8.46 -20.50 -14.42
N GLY A 324 -7.83 -21.24 -13.52
CA GLY A 324 -8.36 -21.47 -12.17
C GLY A 324 -7.98 -20.36 -11.18
N LEU A 325 -8.49 -20.44 -9.95
CA LEU A 325 -8.12 -19.49 -8.89
C LEU A 325 -6.62 -19.53 -8.58
N GLU A 326 -6.01 -20.72 -8.51
CA GLU A 326 -4.58 -20.89 -8.24
C GLU A 326 -3.72 -20.26 -9.35
N ASP A 327 -4.05 -20.54 -10.62
CA ASP A 327 -3.38 -19.92 -11.78
C ASP A 327 -3.50 -18.39 -11.76
N ALA A 328 -4.66 -17.87 -11.34
CA ALA A 328 -4.90 -16.44 -11.22
C ALA A 328 -4.01 -15.78 -10.18
N VAL A 329 -3.87 -16.41 -9.00
CA VAL A 329 -2.95 -15.96 -7.94
C VAL A 329 -1.51 -16.02 -8.46
N GLU A 330 -1.07 -17.16 -8.96
CA GLU A 330 0.31 -17.34 -9.43
C GLU A 330 0.67 -16.33 -10.54
N THR A 331 -0.24 -16.11 -11.48
CA THR A 331 -0.09 -15.12 -12.57
C THR A 331 0.06 -13.70 -12.04
N ALA A 332 -0.73 -13.33 -11.03
CA ALA A 332 -0.69 -12.00 -10.44
C ALA A 332 0.63 -11.77 -9.67
N LEU A 333 1.09 -12.78 -8.91
CA LEU A 333 2.32 -12.72 -8.12
C LEU A 333 3.60 -12.73 -8.96
N LYS A 334 3.54 -13.29 -10.17
CA LYS A 334 4.66 -13.29 -11.15
C LYS A 334 4.79 -11.99 -11.94
N ALA A 335 3.89 -11.02 -11.74
CA ALA A 335 4.02 -9.71 -12.36
C ALA A 335 5.35 -9.06 -11.96
N ARG A 336 6.06 -8.48 -12.94
CA ARG A 336 7.25 -7.71 -12.63
C ARG A 336 6.81 -6.36 -12.05
N GLY A 337 7.24 -6.07 -10.83
CA GLY A 337 7.13 -4.73 -10.27
C GLY A 337 8.01 -3.73 -11.04
N PRO A 338 8.15 -2.51 -10.50
CA PRO A 338 9.27 -1.64 -10.89
C PRO A 338 10.60 -2.40 -10.79
N PRO A 339 11.61 -2.00 -11.58
CA PRO A 339 12.91 -2.68 -11.61
C PRO A 339 13.47 -2.79 -10.19
N LYS A 340 13.69 -4.02 -9.73
CA LYS A 340 14.30 -4.30 -8.43
C LYS A 340 15.72 -3.72 -8.42
N PRO A 341 16.20 -3.13 -7.31
CA PRO A 341 17.61 -2.83 -7.14
C PRO A 341 18.46 -4.07 -7.43
N THR A 342 19.57 -3.90 -8.16
CA THR A 342 20.48 -5.00 -8.53
C THR A 342 21.14 -5.64 -7.31
N VAL A 343 21.28 -4.89 -6.22
CA VAL A 343 21.83 -5.34 -4.95
C VAL A 343 20.89 -4.91 -3.83
N THR A 344 20.51 -5.85 -2.98
CA THR A 344 19.76 -5.56 -1.75
C THR A 344 20.76 -5.64 -0.60
N GLN A 345 21.04 -4.49 0.03
CA GLN A 345 22.02 -4.40 1.11
C GLN A 345 21.44 -4.85 2.45
N ILE A 346 20.16 -4.55 2.71
CA ILE A 346 19.45 -4.94 3.94
C ILE A 346 18.44 -6.03 3.61
N GLY A 347 18.52 -7.17 4.30
CA GLY A 347 17.60 -8.30 4.12
C GLY A 347 16.13 -7.94 4.42
N PRO A 348 15.18 -8.88 4.20
CA PRO A 348 13.79 -8.68 4.64
C PRO A 348 13.71 -8.54 6.17
N ALA A 349 12.64 -7.91 6.67
CA ALA A 349 12.34 -7.94 8.09
C ALA A 349 12.00 -9.37 8.54
N VAL A 350 12.35 -9.73 9.78
CA VAL A 350 11.92 -10.98 10.40
C VAL A 350 10.43 -10.93 10.74
N GLU A 351 9.82 -12.10 10.87
CA GLU A 351 8.41 -12.22 11.24
C GLU A 351 8.12 -11.47 12.55
N GLY A 352 7.03 -10.70 12.56
CA GLY A 352 6.60 -9.90 13.71
C GLY A 352 7.29 -8.54 13.86
N PHE A 353 8.41 -8.27 13.17
CA PHE A 353 9.03 -6.95 13.16
C PHE A 353 8.53 -6.10 11.99
N LYS A 354 7.88 -4.99 12.29
CA LYS A 354 7.45 -4.00 11.31
C LYS A 354 8.39 -2.80 11.31
N ARG A 355 8.89 -2.44 10.13
CA ARG A 355 9.75 -1.27 9.95
C ARG A 355 8.94 0.02 9.95
N SER A 356 9.46 1.05 10.61
CA SER A 356 8.88 2.39 10.53
C SER A 356 9.01 2.95 9.10
N PRO A 357 8.17 3.93 8.71
CA PRO A 357 8.32 4.64 7.43
C PRO A 357 9.71 5.28 7.26
N ALA A 358 10.27 5.84 8.33
CA ALA A 358 11.62 6.41 8.33
C ALA A 358 12.68 5.35 8.02
N LEU A 359 12.57 4.18 8.64
CA LEU A 359 13.50 3.08 8.41
C LEU A 359 13.37 2.50 6.99
N LEU A 360 12.15 2.39 6.47
CA LEU A 360 11.92 1.96 5.09
C LEU A 360 12.57 2.91 4.08
N HIS A 361 12.46 4.22 4.31
CA HIS A 361 13.11 5.23 3.48
C HIS A 361 14.65 5.10 3.53
N HIS A 362 15.22 4.93 4.72
CA HIS A 362 16.66 4.73 4.89
C HIS A 362 17.14 3.47 4.15
N ILE A 363 16.47 2.33 4.35
CA ILE A 363 16.79 1.08 3.65
C ILE A 363 16.70 1.24 2.13
N PHE A 364 15.67 1.95 1.66
CA PHE A 364 15.51 2.23 0.24
C PHE A 364 16.69 3.02 -0.35
N LYS A 365 17.21 4.01 0.39
CA LYS A 365 18.42 4.74 0.00
C LYS A 365 19.66 3.86 -0.02
N LEU A 366 19.87 3.05 1.01
CA LEU A 366 20.98 2.08 1.07
C LEU A 366 20.94 1.09 -0.11
N ASN A 367 19.77 0.60 -0.48
CA ASN A 367 19.62 -0.29 -1.63
C ASN A 367 19.90 0.40 -2.98
N ARG A 368 19.78 1.73 -3.07
CA ARG A 368 20.14 2.51 -4.27
C ARG A 368 21.65 2.74 -4.39
N ASP A 369 22.36 2.83 -3.27
CA ASP A 369 23.82 2.95 -3.22
C ASP A 369 24.45 1.93 -2.26
N PRO A 370 24.65 0.67 -2.70
CA PRO A 370 25.11 -0.43 -1.84
C PRO A 370 26.51 -0.24 -1.25
N LYS A 371 27.26 0.78 -1.72
CA LYS A 371 28.57 1.14 -1.16
C LYS A 371 28.43 1.90 0.15
N THR A 372 27.30 2.58 0.34
CA THR A 372 27.08 3.45 1.51
C THR A 372 26.83 2.62 2.77
N ASP A 373 27.43 3.00 3.91
CA ASP A 373 27.18 2.28 5.18
C ASP A 373 25.96 2.83 5.92
N LEU A 374 25.79 4.15 6.00
CA LEU A 374 24.59 4.79 6.54
C LEU A 374 24.29 6.09 5.81
N TYR A 375 23.00 6.42 5.71
CA TYR A 375 22.54 7.78 5.42
C TYR A 375 22.17 8.47 6.73
N ILE A 376 22.65 9.68 6.90
CA ILE A 376 22.35 10.52 8.05
C ILE A 376 21.65 11.74 7.51
N ARG A 377 20.42 11.99 7.94
CA ARG A 377 19.75 13.24 7.59
C ARG A 377 20.37 14.37 8.41
N ILE A 378 20.66 15.46 7.72
CA ILE A 378 21.36 16.63 8.28
C ILE A 378 20.49 17.88 8.28
N LYS A 379 19.34 17.85 7.61
CA LYS A 379 18.37 18.95 7.57
C LYS A 379 16.95 18.39 7.55
N GLU A 380 16.03 19.04 8.25
CA GLU A 380 14.60 18.87 8.00
C GLU A 380 14.26 19.43 6.62
N GLY A 381 13.30 18.82 5.91
CA GLY A 381 12.94 19.30 4.58
C GLY A 381 12.45 18.21 3.64
N THR A 382 12.95 18.20 2.41
CA THR A 382 12.55 17.27 1.34
C THR A 382 13.52 16.08 1.25
N ASP A 383 13.25 15.13 0.34
CA ASP A 383 14.16 14.01 0.04
C ASP A 383 15.37 14.41 -0.84
N SER A 384 15.81 15.67 -0.77
CA SER A 384 16.92 16.15 -1.59
C SER A 384 18.26 15.61 -1.07
N GLU A 385 19.21 15.32 -1.97
CA GLU A 385 20.53 14.77 -1.60
C GLU A 385 21.30 15.69 -0.64
N ASP A 386 21.07 17.01 -0.67
CA ASP A 386 21.70 17.97 0.24
C ASP A 386 21.14 17.94 1.67
N CYS A 387 20.01 17.25 1.88
CA CYS A 387 19.46 16.98 3.21
C CYS A 387 20.09 15.76 3.87
N PHE A 388 20.95 15.01 3.17
CA PHE A 388 21.57 13.79 3.68
C PHE A 388 23.10 13.84 3.58
N MET A 389 23.74 13.15 4.50
CA MET A 389 25.16 12.85 4.47
C MET A 389 25.36 11.34 4.41
N ARG A 390 26.28 10.91 3.56
CA ARG A 390 26.71 9.51 3.49
C ARG A 390 27.80 9.29 4.52
N MET A 391 27.68 8.23 5.31
CA MET A 391 28.72 7.77 6.20
C MET A 391 29.27 6.47 5.64
N ASP A 392 30.53 6.53 5.19
CA ASP A 392 31.25 5.40 4.61
C ASP A 392 32.53 5.19 5.41
N THR A 393 32.71 4.00 5.96
CA THR A 393 33.91 3.67 6.71
C THR A 393 34.93 3.01 5.79
N PRO A 394 36.07 3.67 5.47
CA PRO A 394 37.08 3.10 4.57
C PRO A 394 37.88 1.96 5.20
N PHE A 395 37.62 1.63 6.47
CA PHE A 395 38.35 0.61 7.23
C PHE A 395 37.48 -0.66 7.39
N PRO A 396 37.78 -1.75 6.66
CA PRO A 396 36.90 -2.92 6.58
C PRO A 396 36.50 -3.54 7.93
N PRO A 397 37.39 -3.66 8.95
CA PRO A 397 36.99 -4.22 10.24
C PRO A 397 35.87 -3.43 10.93
N ILE A 398 35.92 -2.09 10.90
CA ILE A 398 34.87 -1.24 11.47
C ILE A 398 33.62 -1.28 10.59
N GLN A 399 33.79 -1.21 9.27
CA GLN A 399 32.68 -1.32 8.32
C GLN A 399 31.87 -2.59 8.55
N ASN A 400 32.54 -3.74 8.72
CA ASN A 400 31.89 -5.02 8.99
C ASN A 400 31.07 -5.01 10.29
N LEU A 401 31.60 -4.39 11.37
CA LEU A 401 30.88 -4.27 12.64
C LEU A 401 29.67 -3.34 12.53
N ILE A 402 29.81 -2.20 11.84
CA ILE A 402 28.70 -1.27 11.59
C ILE A 402 27.62 -1.96 10.78
N ARG A 403 27.97 -2.60 9.65
CA ARG A 403 27.01 -3.31 8.80
C ARG A 403 26.32 -4.44 9.56
N ALA A 404 27.06 -5.24 10.33
CA ALA A 404 26.46 -6.32 11.12
C ALA A 404 25.43 -5.79 12.15
N ALA A 405 25.76 -4.74 12.89
CA ALA A 405 24.83 -4.14 13.85
C ALA A 405 23.65 -3.45 13.16
N ARG A 406 23.90 -2.68 12.09
CA ARG A 406 22.86 -2.04 11.28
C ARG A 406 21.90 -3.07 10.71
N ASP A 407 22.42 -4.08 10.02
CA ASP A 407 21.59 -5.11 9.38
C ASP A 407 20.74 -5.83 10.42
N LYS A 408 21.31 -6.17 11.58
CA LYS A 408 20.55 -6.74 12.70
C LYS A 408 19.46 -5.79 13.21
N ALA A 409 19.77 -4.52 13.45
CA ALA A 409 18.79 -3.52 13.88
C ALA A 409 17.64 -3.35 12.87
N MET A 410 17.98 -3.23 11.58
CA MET A 410 17.03 -2.95 10.51
C MET A 410 16.23 -4.18 10.04
N THR A 411 16.69 -5.40 10.33
CA THR A 411 15.98 -6.65 10.00
C THR A 411 15.20 -7.23 11.18
N THR A 412 15.64 -7.01 12.42
CA THR A 412 15.05 -7.63 13.61
C THR A 412 14.42 -6.67 14.60
N GLY A 413 14.69 -5.36 14.49
CA GLY A 413 14.30 -4.39 15.51
C GLY A 413 15.12 -4.50 16.80
N ASP A 414 16.29 -5.16 16.76
CA ASP A 414 17.16 -5.32 17.93
C ASP A 414 17.59 -3.95 18.48
N ARG A 415 17.00 -3.58 19.61
CA ARG A 415 17.20 -2.28 20.27
C ARG A 415 18.65 -2.04 20.68
N GLN A 416 19.38 -3.09 21.05
CA GLN A 416 20.78 -2.96 21.42
C GLN A 416 21.63 -2.61 20.20
N SER A 417 21.43 -3.31 19.08
CA SER A 417 22.07 -3.01 17.80
C SER A 417 21.70 -1.62 17.29
N ALA A 418 20.42 -1.21 17.39
CA ALA A 418 20.00 0.15 17.06
C ALA A 418 20.75 1.19 17.91
N ALA A 419 20.79 1.03 19.23
CA ALA A 419 21.54 1.92 20.12
C ALA A 419 23.03 1.97 19.80
N LEU A 420 23.66 0.83 19.48
CA LEU A 420 25.07 0.76 19.11
C LEU A 420 25.36 1.52 17.81
N VAL A 421 24.51 1.35 16.80
CA VAL A 421 24.61 2.06 15.51
C VAL A 421 24.42 3.56 15.73
N CYS A 422 23.33 3.97 16.36
CA CYS A 422 23.05 5.38 16.64
C CYS A 422 24.18 6.04 17.47
N HIS A 423 24.62 5.39 18.55
CA HIS A 423 25.74 5.88 19.35
C HIS A 423 27.02 6.02 18.51
N PHE A 424 27.39 5.00 17.72
CA PHE A 424 28.56 5.08 16.87
C PHE A 424 28.45 6.21 15.84
N THR A 425 27.28 6.37 15.22
CA THR A 425 27.01 7.46 14.27
C THR A 425 27.23 8.81 14.95
N VAL A 426 26.56 9.08 16.06
CA VAL A 426 26.70 10.36 16.77
C VAL A 426 28.14 10.61 17.20
N TRP A 427 28.81 9.59 17.73
CA TRP A 427 30.23 9.68 18.07
C TRP A 427 31.10 10.02 16.86
N PHE A 428 30.90 9.34 15.72
CA PHE A 428 31.69 9.58 14.51
C PHE A 428 31.54 11.03 14.03
N LEU A 429 30.31 11.53 14.04
CA LEU A 429 29.98 12.90 13.68
C LEU A 429 30.68 13.93 14.59
N LEU A 430 30.59 13.75 15.90
CA LEU A 430 31.25 14.58 16.89
C LEU A 430 32.76 14.53 16.70
N ALA A 431 33.34 13.34 16.65
CA ALA A 431 34.79 13.15 16.58
C ALA A 431 35.38 13.72 15.28
N LYS A 432 34.56 13.84 14.22
CA LYS A 432 34.96 14.51 12.96
C LYS A 432 34.81 16.02 12.96
N GLY A 433 34.28 16.65 14.01
CA GLY A 433 34.09 18.10 14.04
C GLY A 433 32.88 18.59 13.22
N LEU A 434 32.08 17.67 12.67
CA LEU A 434 31.11 18.00 11.63
C LEU A 434 29.93 18.83 12.15
N ASP A 435 29.62 18.74 13.42
CA ASP A 435 28.62 19.60 14.07
C ASP A 435 29.04 21.06 14.16
N LYS A 436 30.33 21.35 14.33
CA LYS A 436 30.84 22.73 14.31
C LYS A 436 30.89 23.26 12.88
N GLU A 437 31.31 22.42 11.93
CA GLU A 437 31.40 22.81 10.52
C GLU A 437 30.02 23.02 9.89
N ARG A 438 29.01 22.24 10.31
CA ARG A 438 27.69 22.21 9.67
C ARG A 438 26.55 22.68 10.55
N GLY A 439 26.82 23.08 11.80
CA GLY A 439 25.82 23.60 12.75
C GLY A 439 24.77 22.56 13.14
N TRP A 440 25.18 21.32 13.42
CA TRP A 440 24.23 20.22 13.62
C TRP A 440 23.51 20.26 14.96
N ASP A 441 22.20 20.02 14.89
CA ASP A 441 21.35 19.77 16.04
C ASP A 441 21.32 18.26 16.34
N PHE A 442 22.15 17.84 17.30
CA PHE A 442 22.19 16.45 17.75
C PHE A 442 20.88 15.98 18.37
N LYS A 443 20.09 16.89 18.96
CA LYS A 443 18.79 16.53 19.53
C LYS A 443 17.85 16.14 18.40
N ALA A 444 17.77 16.96 17.35
CA ALA A 444 16.95 16.65 16.18
C ALA A 444 17.35 15.31 15.53
N MET A 445 18.65 15.03 15.41
CA MET A 445 19.12 13.74 14.89
C MET A 445 18.74 12.55 15.79
N ILE A 446 18.87 12.68 17.11
CA ILE A 446 18.46 11.61 18.04
C ILE A 446 16.95 11.40 17.98
N ASP A 447 16.17 12.48 17.87
CA ASP A 447 14.71 12.42 17.71
C ASP A 447 14.32 11.73 16.39
N GLU A 448 15.06 11.96 15.31
CA GLU A 448 14.88 11.25 14.05
C GLU A 448 15.24 9.76 14.17
N MET A 449 16.40 9.42 14.73
CA MET A 449 16.78 8.02 14.94
C MET A 449 15.79 7.30 15.85
N THR A 450 15.23 8.00 16.83
CA THR A 450 14.17 7.49 17.71
C THR A 450 12.92 7.13 16.90
N LYS A 451 12.52 7.97 15.94
CA LYS A 451 11.41 7.69 15.01
C LYS A 451 11.76 6.56 14.04
N GLU A 452 12.99 6.53 13.51
CA GLU A 452 13.47 5.50 12.59
C GLU A 452 13.38 4.12 13.21
N TYR A 453 13.90 3.94 14.41
CA TYR A 453 13.92 2.63 15.08
C TYR A 453 12.71 2.37 15.98
N GLU A 454 11.72 3.28 16.03
CA GLU A 454 10.59 3.26 16.98
C GLU A 454 11.07 2.92 18.41
N PHE A 455 12.11 3.62 18.86
CA PHE A 455 12.81 3.33 20.11
C PHE A 455 12.78 4.52 21.08
N PRO A 456 11.69 4.71 21.86
CA PRO A 456 11.50 5.88 22.71
C PRO A 456 12.64 6.14 23.71
N ASP A 457 13.27 5.09 24.23
CA ASP A 457 14.37 5.19 25.20
C ASP A 457 15.77 5.24 24.55
N LEU A 458 15.85 5.45 23.23
CA LEU A 458 17.11 5.43 22.49
C LEU A 458 18.14 6.39 23.09
N LYS A 459 17.74 7.62 23.41
CA LYS A 459 18.63 8.62 24.02
C LYS A 459 19.28 8.09 25.30
N LYS A 460 18.47 7.49 26.19
CA LYS A 460 18.96 6.92 27.45
C LYS A 460 19.95 5.79 27.18
N ALA A 461 19.62 4.86 26.26
CA ALA A 461 20.50 3.76 25.89
C ALA A 461 21.84 4.25 25.31
N MET A 462 21.81 5.31 24.49
CA MET A 462 23.02 5.92 23.94
C MET A 462 23.89 6.56 25.03
N LEU A 463 23.31 7.26 26.01
CA LEU A 463 24.06 7.83 27.13
C LEU A 463 24.72 6.73 27.99
N GLU A 464 24.04 5.60 28.20
CA GLU A 464 24.65 4.45 28.88
C GLU A 464 25.83 3.85 28.10
N LEU A 465 25.73 3.78 26.76
CA LEU A 465 26.83 3.36 25.89
C LEU A 465 28.01 4.34 25.94
N GLN A 466 27.73 5.64 26.04
CA GLN A 466 28.75 6.67 26.16
C GLN A 466 29.52 6.56 27.50
N VAL A 467 28.84 6.25 28.60
CA VAL A 467 29.52 5.96 29.88
C VAL A 467 30.45 4.75 29.73
N ARG A 468 30.04 3.71 28.99
CA ARG A 468 30.90 2.54 28.72
C ARG A 468 32.09 2.90 27.83
N GLN A 469 31.91 3.79 26.86
CA GLN A 469 33.00 4.31 26.03
C GLN A 469 34.09 4.97 26.88
N PHE A 470 33.72 5.85 27.81
CA PHE A 470 34.70 6.56 28.65
C PHE A 470 35.45 5.66 29.64
N ARG A 471 34.93 4.46 29.90
CA ARG A 471 35.63 3.44 30.70
C ARG A 471 36.61 2.60 29.88
N ASP A 472 36.57 2.69 28.55
CA ASP A 472 37.51 1.98 27.68
C ASP A 472 38.86 2.72 27.66
N PRO A 473 40.01 2.04 27.87
CA PRO A 473 41.33 2.69 27.88
C PRO A 473 41.70 3.41 26.57
N PHE A 474 41.08 3.02 25.46
CA PHE A 474 41.26 3.62 24.14
C PHE A 474 40.08 4.52 23.73
N MET A 475 39.15 4.77 24.65
CA MET A 475 37.92 5.54 24.45
C MET A 475 37.10 5.05 23.24
N ARG A 476 37.14 3.74 22.96
CA ARG A 476 36.46 3.13 21.82
C ARG A 476 34.95 3.15 22.00
N PRO A 477 34.17 3.52 20.97
CA PRO A 477 32.73 3.29 20.97
C PRO A 477 32.43 1.81 21.23
N PRO A 478 31.37 1.46 22.00
CA PRO A 478 31.10 0.06 22.34
C PRO A 478 30.93 -0.86 21.13
N LEU A 479 30.44 -0.34 20.00
CA LEU A 479 30.28 -1.09 18.74
C LEU A 479 31.60 -1.67 18.23
N VAL A 480 32.72 -0.98 18.44
CA VAL A 480 34.05 -1.35 17.93
C VAL A 480 34.98 -1.88 19.03
N ARG A 481 34.44 -2.14 20.22
CA ARG A 481 35.23 -2.60 21.38
C ARG A 481 35.84 -3.99 21.18
N SER A 482 35.24 -4.81 20.31
CA SER A 482 35.76 -6.14 19.94
C SER A 482 36.98 -6.10 19.03
N LEU A 483 37.33 -4.94 18.45
CA LEU A 483 38.53 -4.81 17.63
C LEU A 483 39.80 -4.91 18.47
N ALA A 484 40.85 -5.47 17.89
CA ALA A 484 42.17 -5.42 18.50
C ALA A 484 42.62 -3.96 18.63
N PRO A 485 43.37 -3.60 19.69
CA PRO A 485 43.89 -2.24 19.85
C PRO A 485 44.68 -1.75 18.64
N ALA A 486 45.42 -2.64 17.95
CA ALA A 486 46.17 -2.30 16.74
C ALA A 486 45.27 -1.84 15.59
N ASP A 487 44.14 -2.52 15.36
CA ASP A 487 43.17 -2.16 14.31
C ASP A 487 42.51 -0.81 14.61
N TRP A 488 42.18 -0.56 15.87
CA TRP A 488 41.62 0.71 16.31
C TRP A 488 42.60 1.87 16.09
N ILE A 489 43.85 1.70 16.52
CA ILE A 489 44.91 2.69 16.29
C ILE A 489 45.13 2.92 14.79
N GLY A 490 45.08 1.85 13.97
CA GLY A 490 45.15 1.95 12.52
C GLY A 490 44.04 2.83 11.94
N TYR A 491 42.80 2.63 12.37
CA TYR A 491 41.68 3.46 11.95
C TYR A 491 41.85 4.94 12.30
N VAL A 492 42.20 5.25 13.56
CA VAL A 492 42.37 6.63 14.04
C VAL A 492 43.47 7.35 13.26
N ARG A 493 44.51 6.63 12.81
CA ARG A 493 45.58 7.19 11.96
C ARG A 493 45.11 7.53 10.55
N ILE A 494 44.26 6.70 9.95
CA ILE A 494 43.73 6.90 8.60
C ILE A 494 42.70 8.04 8.59
N SER A 495 41.96 8.18 9.70
CA SER A 495 40.81 9.04 9.79
C SER A 495 40.93 9.89 11.05
N PRO A 496 41.57 11.08 11.00
CA PRO A 496 41.77 11.92 12.18
C PRO A 496 40.44 12.20 12.88
N VAL A 497 40.37 11.93 14.17
CA VAL A 497 39.18 12.07 15.00
C VAL A 497 39.55 12.65 16.36
N ASP A 498 38.74 13.59 16.87
CA ASP A 498 38.84 14.13 18.22
C ASP A 498 38.08 13.22 19.21
N MET A 499 38.84 12.42 19.96
CA MET A 499 38.32 11.44 20.91
C MET A 499 37.73 12.05 22.18
N THR A 500 37.96 13.34 22.44
CA THR A 500 37.54 14.00 23.69
C THR A 500 36.09 14.49 23.66
N ARG A 501 35.44 14.43 22.49
CA ARG A 501 34.11 14.98 22.29
C ARG A 501 33.02 14.07 22.82
N ARG A 502 31.92 14.69 23.28
CA ARG A 502 30.82 14.03 23.98
C ARG A 502 29.47 14.43 23.40
N ILE A 503 28.53 13.50 23.46
CA ILE A 503 27.09 13.79 23.39
C ILE A 503 26.77 14.57 24.67
N GLU A 504 26.19 15.76 24.53
CA GLU A 504 25.80 16.65 25.63
C GLU A 504 24.31 16.52 25.99
#